data_AF-A0A0G1TE55-F1
#
_entry.id   AF-A0A0G1TE55-F1
#
_cell.length_a   1.000
_cell.length_b   1.000
_cell.length_c   1.000
_cell.angle_alpha   90.00
_cell.angle_beta   90.00
_cell.angle_gamma   90.00
#
_symmetry.space_group_name_H-M   'P 1'
#
loop_
_entity.id
_entity.type
_entity.pdbx_description
1 polymer ?
#
loop_
_entity_poly.entity_id
_entity_poly.type
_entity_poly.pdbx_seq_one_letter_code
_entity_poly.pdbx_strand_id
1 'polypeptide(L)'
;MGQKGVRVQAVINELNGEKIDIVEYSDNLAEFVKSALAPAEGLDVKIDDKKRKVTVTVPDDQLSLAIGRGGQNARLAAKLTGYKIDIKGETIKDTVTVTGTEDFEIDQLGLGSKVRNTLLDLKITTIKALEEKLPSLKDQLTELDPRAFEETGKAITRWYKKQNMAREEAEKMAHYLADRAAESK
;
A
#
# COMPACT_ATOMS: atom_id res chain seq x y z
N MET A 1 -27.93 -23.52 -0.48
CA MET A 1 -26.53 -23.09 -0.27
C MET A 1 -25.62 -23.98 -1.11
N GLY A 2 -25.40 -23.64 -2.38
CA GLY A 2 -24.42 -24.33 -3.22
C GLY A 2 -23.01 -23.95 -2.77
N GLN A 3 -22.07 -24.88 -2.88
CA GLN A 3 -20.64 -24.80 -2.51
C GLN A 3 -20.01 -23.41 -2.75
N LYS A 4 -20.19 -22.46 -1.80
CA LYS A 4 -19.76 -21.06 -1.93
C LYS A 4 -18.24 -20.87 -1.82
N GLY A 5 -17.51 -21.86 -1.32
CA GLY A 5 -16.06 -21.77 -1.10
C GLY A 5 -15.18 -22.12 -2.32
N VAL A 6 -15.65 -22.98 -3.24
CA VAL A 6 -14.77 -23.58 -4.27
C VAL A 6 -14.22 -22.55 -5.26
N ARG A 7 -15.02 -21.54 -5.62
CA ARG A 7 -14.61 -20.50 -6.58
C ARG A 7 -13.64 -19.48 -5.97
N VAL A 8 -13.84 -19.12 -4.70
CA VAL A 8 -12.95 -18.19 -3.99
C VAL A 8 -11.61 -18.86 -3.72
N GLN A 9 -11.61 -20.14 -3.32
CA GLN A 9 -10.39 -20.90 -3.04
C GLN A 9 -9.48 -21.07 -4.27
N ALA A 10 -10.07 -21.21 -5.47
CA ALA A 10 -9.32 -21.30 -6.71
C ALA A 10 -8.55 -20.00 -7.02
N VAL A 11 -9.16 -18.84 -6.81
CA VAL A 11 -8.51 -17.53 -6.99
C VAL A 11 -7.42 -17.29 -5.95
N ILE A 12 -7.64 -17.71 -4.69
CA ILE A 12 -6.63 -17.62 -3.62
C ILE A 12 -5.37 -18.43 -3.97
N ASN A 13 -5.54 -19.62 -4.55
CA ASN A 13 -4.43 -20.48 -4.95
C ASN A 13 -3.62 -19.89 -6.12
N GLU A 14 -4.22 -19.10 -7.01
CA GLU A 14 -3.52 -18.38 -8.08
C GLU A 14 -2.78 -17.12 -7.57
N LEU A 15 -3.20 -16.53 -6.45
CA LEU A 15 -2.60 -15.32 -5.86
C LEU A 15 -1.52 -15.63 -4.80
N ASN A 16 -0.88 -16.79 -4.86
CA ASN A 16 0.22 -17.17 -3.96
C ASN A 16 -0.13 -17.08 -2.44
N GLY A 17 -1.41 -17.18 -2.07
CA GLY A 17 -1.85 -17.12 -0.68
C GLY A 17 -2.06 -15.71 -0.11
N GLU A 18 -2.30 -14.71 -0.96
CA GLU A 18 -2.76 -13.39 -0.52
C GLU A 18 -4.13 -13.49 0.18
N LYS A 19 -4.28 -12.77 1.31
CA LYS A 19 -5.53 -12.73 2.07
C LYS A 19 -6.51 -11.80 1.38
N ILE A 20 -7.68 -12.34 1.02
CA ILE A 20 -8.76 -11.61 0.35
C ILE A 20 -9.89 -11.39 1.35
N ASP A 21 -10.25 -10.13 1.57
CA ASP A 21 -11.42 -9.74 2.35
C ASP A 21 -12.54 -9.26 1.41
N ILE A 22 -13.75 -9.77 1.61
CA ILE A 22 -14.94 -9.40 0.84
C ILE A 22 -15.80 -8.49 1.71
N VAL A 23 -15.98 -7.26 1.27
CA VAL A 23 -16.75 -6.24 1.99
C VAL A 23 -18.02 -5.87 1.21
N GLU A 24 -19.07 -5.49 1.93
CA GLU A 24 -20.32 -5.03 1.32
C GLU A 24 -20.12 -3.60 0.76
N TYR A 25 -20.57 -3.40 -0.48
CA TYR A 25 -20.60 -2.08 -1.08
C TYR A 25 -21.85 -1.32 -0.62
N SER A 26 -21.69 -0.04 -0.28
CA SER A 26 -22.81 0.85 0.04
C SER A 26 -22.61 2.20 -0.66
N ASP A 27 -23.70 2.80 -1.15
CA ASP A 27 -23.70 4.16 -1.69
C ASP A 27 -23.49 5.21 -0.60
N ASN A 28 -23.78 4.87 0.67
CA ASN A 28 -23.49 5.71 1.81
C ASN A 28 -22.00 5.59 2.16
N LEU A 29 -21.23 6.66 1.90
CA LEU A 29 -19.79 6.68 2.15
C LEU A 29 -19.43 6.32 3.60
N ALA A 30 -20.24 6.69 4.59
CA ALA A 30 -19.97 6.37 5.98
C ALA A 30 -20.05 4.86 6.23
N GLU A 31 -21.06 4.19 5.69
CA GLU A 31 -21.22 2.73 5.78
C GLU A 31 -20.18 1.99 4.95
N PHE A 32 -19.83 2.54 3.78
CA PHE A 32 -18.82 1.95 2.93
C PHE A 32 -17.43 2.03 3.56
N VAL A 33 -17.08 3.15 4.19
CA VAL A 33 -15.82 3.29 4.95
C VAL A 33 -15.79 2.32 6.14
N LYS A 34 -16.90 2.16 6.87
CA LYS A 34 -16.98 1.18 7.97
C LYS A 34 -16.76 -0.24 7.47
N SER A 35 -17.40 -0.59 6.36
CA SER A 35 -17.25 -1.91 5.73
C SER A 35 -15.83 -2.14 5.20
N ALA A 36 -15.19 -1.10 4.65
CA ALA A 36 -13.82 -1.16 4.13
C ALA A 36 -12.75 -1.27 5.23
N LEU A 37 -13.04 -0.85 6.45
CA LEU A 37 -12.15 -0.97 7.62
C LEU A 37 -12.43 -2.23 8.46
N ALA A 38 -13.38 -3.07 8.05
CA ALA A 38 -13.62 -4.36 8.69
C ALA A 38 -12.30 -5.16 8.74
N PRO A 39 -11.99 -5.85 9.85
CA PRO A 39 -12.87 -6.25 10.95
C PRO A 39 -12.98 -5.26 12.14
N ALA A 40 -12.48 -4.03 12.04
CA ALA A 40 -12.56 -3.06 13.14
C ALA A 40 -14.00 -2.57 13.39
N GLU A 41 -14.44 -2.62 14.64
CA GLU A 41 -15.79 -2.23 15.07
C GLU A 41 -15.78 -0.93 15.89
N GLY A 42 -16.96 -0.35 16.14
CA GLY A 42 -17.08 0.88 16.94
C GLY A 42 -16.58 2.15 16.24
N LEU A 43 -16.46 2.12 14.91
CA LEU A 43 -15.95 3.22 14.10
C LEU A 43 -16.95 4.39 14.05
N ASP A 44 -16.52 5.58 14.48
CA ASP A 44 -17.23 6.84 14.24
C ASP A 44 -16.64 7.54 13.01
N VAL A 45 -17.47 7.77 11.99
CA VAL A 45 -17.00 8.26 10.68
C VAL A 45 -17.52 9.66 10.44
N LYS A 46 -16.60 10.62 10.30
CA LYS A 46 -16.88 12.00 9.96
C LYS A 46 -16.37 12.32 8.56
N ILE A 47 -17.29 12.67 7.68
CA ILE A 47 -16.98 12.97 6.28
C ILE A 47 -16.83 14.49 6.10
N ASP A 48 -15.79 14.88 5.39
CA ASP A 48 -15.56 16.22 4.86
C ASP A 48 -15.52 16.17 3.34
N ASP A 49 -16.69 16.33 2.71
CA ASP A 49 -16.85 16.32 1.25
C ASP A 49 -16.07 17.43 0.56
N LYS A 50 -15.85 18.57 1.22
CA LYS A 50 -15.10 19.69 0.61
C LYS A 50 -13.64 19.33 0.38
N LYS A 51 -13.08 18.50 1.26
CA LYS A 51 -11.66 18.07 1.21
C LYS A 51 -11.48 16.63 0.70
N ARG A 52 -12.55 15.94 0.33
CA ARG A 52 -12.57 14.49 0.05
C ARG A 52 -11.81 13.72 1.12
N LYS A 53 -12.14 14.02 2.37
CA LYS A 53 -11.45 13.50 3.55
C LYS A 53 -12.47 12.88 4.49
N VAL A 54 -12.10 11.77 5.08
CA VAL A 54 -12.88 11.04 6.08
C VAL A 54 -12.01 10.92 7.33
N THR A 55 -12.56 11.30 8.47
CA THR A 55 -11.92 11.11 9.76
C THR A 55 -12.69 10.03 10.50
N VAL A 56 -11.99 8.96 10.85
CA VAL A 56 -12.52 7.81 11.56
C VAL A 56 -11.95 7.81 12.97
N THR A 57 -12.83 7.93 13.96
CA THR A 57 -12.49 7.74 15.38
C THR A 57 -12.73 6.27 15.71
N VAL A 58 -11.75 5.64 16.34
CA VAL A 58 -11.82 4.22 16.71
C VAL A 58 -11.45 4.02 18.18
N PRO A 59 -12.02 3.02 18.84
CA PRO A 59 -11.55 2.60 20.15
C PRO A 59 -10.06 2.25 20.12
N ASP A 60 -9.33 2.55 21.20
CA ASP A 60 -7.87 2.35 21.23
C ASP A 60 -7.46 0.88 21.04
N ASP A 61 -8.28 -0.07 21.49
CA ASP A 61 -8.09 -1.50 21.29
C ASP A 61 -8.26 -1.92 19.82
N GLN A 62 -9.06 -1.17 19.05
CA GLN A 62 -9.32 -1.40 17.63
C GLN A 62 -8.40 -0.59 16.72
N LEU A 63 -7.62 0.36 17.25
CA LEU A 63 -6.74 1.24 16.47
C LEU A 63 -5.75 0.46 15.61
N SER A 64 -5.10 -0.56 16.19
CA SER A 64 -4.15 -1.41 15.47
C SER A 64 -4.82 -2.20 14.34
N LEU A 65 -6.06 -2.68 14.57
CA LEU A 65 -6.83 -3.47 13.60
C LEU A 65 -7.33 -2.59 12.44
N ALA A 66 -7.81 -1.39 12.75
CA ALA A 66 -8.26 -0.41 11.76
C ALA A 66 -7.12 0.08 10.85
N ILE A 67 -5.93 0.32 11.42
CA ILE A 67 -4.73 0.68 10.64
C ILE A 67 -4.24 -0.52 9.82
N GLY A 68 -4.21 -1.71 10.44
CA GLY A 68 -3.64 -2.92 9.88
C GLY A 68 -2.11 -2.91 9.89
N ARG A 69 -1.49 -4.07 9.57
CA ARG A 69 -0.03 -4.20 9.57
C ARG A 69 0.60 -3.22 8.58
N GLY A 70 1.39 -2.27 9.09
CA GLY A 70 2.03 -1.22 8.27
C GLY A 70 1.06 -0.26 7.58
N GLY A 71 -0.18 -0.10 8.08
CA GLY A 71 -1.18 0.78 7.46
C GLY A 71 -1.86 0.21 6.23
N GLN A 72 -1.66 -1.09 5.93
CA GLN A 72 -2.20 -1.71 4.73
C GLN A 72 -3.73 -1.64 4.68
N ASN A 73 -4.41 -1.91 5.80
CA ASN A 73 -5.88 -1.95 5.83
C ASN A 73 -6.46 -0.56 5.56
N ALA A 74 -5.99 0.44 6.31
CA ALA A 74 -6.37 1.84 6.11
C ALA A 74 -6.09 2.35 4.68
N ARG A 75 -4.98 1.92 4.08
CA ARG A 75 -4.64 2.29 2.69
C ARG A 75 -5.56 1.65 1.67
N LEU A 76 -5.87 0.36 1.84
CA LEU A 76 -6.81 -0.34 0.97
C LEU A 76 -8.19 0.31 1.07
N ALA A 77 -8.65 0.64 2.27
CA ALA A 77 -9.89 1.38 2.47
C ALA A 77 -9.88 2.76 1.80
N ALA A 78 -8.78 3.52 1.90
CA ALA A 78 -8.63 4.81 1.23
C ALA A 78 -8.67 4.67 -0.31
N LYS A 79 -8.04 3.61 -0.84
CA LYS A 79 -8.03 3.32 -2.28
C LYS A 79 -9.40 2.83 -2.79
N LEU A 80 -10.11 2.02 -2.00
CA LEU A 80 -11.45 1.52 -2.30
C LEU A 80 -12.49 2.65 -2.30
N THR A 81 -12.39 3.56 -1.33
CA THR A 81 -13.35 4.67 -1.17
C THR A 81 -12.99 5.86 -2.05
N GLY A 82 -11.71 6.03 -2.42
CA GLY A 82 -11.22 7.21 -3.14
C GLY A 82 -11.12 8.46 -2.28
N TYR A 83 -11.28 8.34 -0.97
CA TYR A 83 -11.18 9.42 0.02
C TYR A 83 -9.93 9.26 0.87
N LYS A 84 -9.40 10.37 1.38
CA LYS A 84 -8.32 10.35 2.37
C LYS A 84 -8.89 9.92 3.72
N ILE A 85 -8.33 8.88 4.34
CA ILE A 85 -8.83 8.36 5.62
C ILE A 85 -7.83 8.70 6.73
N ASP A 86 -8.29 9.47 7.71
CA ASP A 86 -7.57 9.71 8.96
C ASP A 86 -8.14 8.83 10.04
N ILE A 87 -7.34 7.94 10.61
CA ILE A 87 -7.74 7.10 11.73
C ILE A 87 -7.12 7.66 13.00
N LYS A 88 -7.94 7.84 14.04
CA LYS A 88 -7.52 8.36 15.35
C LYS A 88 -8.12 7.53 16.48
N GLY A 89 -7.34 7.29 17.53
CA GLY A 89 -7.85 6.72 18.77
C GLY A 89 -8.77 7.70 19.50
N GLU A 90 -9.74 7.19 20.27
CA GLU A 90 -10.55 8.02 21.17
C GLU A 90 -9.70 8.71 22.24
N THR A 91 -8.68 8.02 22.75
CA THR A 91 -7.88 8.48 23.90
C THR A 91 -6.41 8.70 23.54
N ILE A 92 -5.85 7.92 22.61
CA ILE A 92 -4.46 8.07 22.18
C ILE A 92 -4.37 9.09 21.03
N LYS A 93 -3.50 10.11 21.17
CA LYS A 93 -3.20 11.10 20.10
C LYS A 93 -2.42 10.52 18.91
N ASP A 94 -2.35 9.21 18.76
CA ASP A 94 -1.82 8.58 17.57
C ASP A 94 -2.85 8.74 16.46
N THR A 95 -2.48 9.60 15.52
CA THR A 95 -3.29 9.92 14.35
C THR A 95 -2.54 9.41 13.13
N VAL A 96 -3.13 8.45 12.43
CA VAL A 96 -2.57 7.93 11.19
C VAL A 96 -3.41 8.46 10.05
N THR A 97 -2.85 9.42 9.32
CA THR A 97 -3.42 9.91 8.08
C THR A 97 -2.95 9.00 6.94
N VAL A 98 -3.89 8.39 6.22
CA VAL A 98 -3.57 7.58 5.04
C VAL A 98 -4.29 8.18 3.84
N THR A 99 -3.51 8.68 2.90
CA THR A 99 -4.07 9.38 1.73
C THR A 99 -4.47 8.46 0.58
N GLY A 100 -4.20 7.16 0.69
CA GLY A 100 -4.35 6.20 -0.41
C GLY A 100 -3.32 6.39 -1.55
N THR A 101 -2.58 7.50 -1.55
CA THR A 101 -1.56 7.88 -2.55
C THR A 101 -0.12 7.71 -2.05
N GLU A 102 0.08 7.44 -0.76
CA GLU A 102 1.39 7.09 -0.23
C GLU A 102 1.66 5.61 -0.55
N ASP A 103 1.92 5.31 -1.82
CA ASP A 103 2.63 4.08 -2.15
C ASP A 103 3.98 4.18 -1.44
N PHE A 104 4.29 3.23 -0.56
CA PHE A 104 5.65 3.15 -0.06
C PHE A 104 6.54 2.87 -1.26
N GLU A 105 7.74 3.45 -1.36
CA GLU A 105 8.60 3.21 -2.53
C GLU A 105 8.90 1.71 -2.68
N ILE A 106 8.93 1.00 -1.55
CA ILE A 106 9.04 -0.46 -1.50
C ILE A 106 7.86 -1.22 -2.14
N ASP A 107 6.68 -0.59 -2.26
CA ASP A 107 5.51 -1.17 -2.94
C ASP A 107 5.74 -1.24 -4.46
N GLN A 108 6.55 -0.32 -5.03
CA GLN A 108 6.92 -0.34 -6.44
C GLN A 108 7.89 -1.48 -6.80
N LEU A 109 8.53 -2.09 -5.80
CA LEU A 109 9.45 -3.20 -5.99
C LEU A 109 8.72 -4.53 -6.26
N GLY A 110 7.41 -4.60 -6.03
CA GLY A 110 6.62 -5.82 -6.22
C GLY A 110 7.09 -6.96 -5.31
N LEU A 111 7.53 -6.64 -4.09
CA LEU A 111 8.02 -7.63 -3.13
C LEU A 111 6.88 -8.52 -2.66
N GLY A 112 7.18 -9.80 -2.43
CA GLY A 112 6.22 -10.72 -1.83
C GLY A 112 5.70 -10.21 -0.49
N SER A 113 4.43 -10.49 -0.19
CA SER A 113 3.70 -9.93 0.95
C SER A 113 4.41 -10.14 2.30
N LYS A 114 5.11 -11.27 2.46
CA LYS A 114 5.92 -11.57 3.67
C LYS A 114 7.08 -10.58 3.85
N VAL A 115 7.90 -10.42 2.80
CA VAL A 115 9.06 -9.52 2.79
C VAL A 115 8.59 -8.10 3.03
N ARG A 116 7.59 -7.65 2.26
CA ARG A 116 6.97 -6.34 2.40
C ARG A 116 6.54 -6.07 3.83
N ASN A 117 5.82 -7.01 4.46
CA ASN A 117 5.31 -6.85 5.81
C ASN A 117 6.43 -6.74 6.86
N THR A 118 7.54 -7.46 6.68
CA THR A 118 8.73 -7.32 7.54
C THR A 118 9.38 -5.95 7.37
N LEU A 119 9.49 -5.46 6.13
CA LEU A 119 10.05 -4.13 5.87
C LEU A 119 9.19 -3.03 6.49
N LEU A 120 7.86 -3.14 6.41
CA LEU A 120 6.94 -2.22 7.07
C LEU A 120 7.06 -2.24 8.60
N ASP A 121 7.24 -3.42 9.18
CA ASP A 121 7.44 -3.58 10.63
C ASP A 121 8.72 -2.88 11.10
N LEU A 122 9.76 -2.94 10.26
CA LEU A 122 11.05 -2.27 10.47
C LEU A 122 11.02 -0.77 10.11
N LYS A 123 9.86 -0.23 9.75
CA LYS A 123 9.66 1.15 9.26
C LYS A 123 10.52 1.47 8.04
N ILE A 124 10.85 0.47 7.23
CA ILE A 124 11.56 0.62 5.97
C ILE A 124 10.53 0.86 4.88
N THR A 125 10.31 2.13 4.56
CA THR A 125 9.30 2.56 3.58
C THR A 125 9.93 3.08 2.28
N THR A 126 11.24 3.36 2.29
CA THR A 126 11.99 3.89 1.15
C THR A 126 12.98 2.87 0.61
N ILE A 127 13.26 2.94 -0.70
CA ILE A 127 14.19 2.01 -1.37
C ILE A 127 15.62 2.21 -0.86
N LYS A 128 15.99 3.45 -0.55
CA LYS A 128 17.30 3.78 0.00
C LYS A 128 17.52 3.18 1.39
N ALA A 129 16.52 3.29 2.28
CA ALA A 129 16.62 2.69 3.61
C ALA A 129 16.61 1.16 3.55
N LEU A 130 15.91 0.59 2.56
CA LEU A 130 15.91 -0.83 2.29
C LEU A 130 17.29 -1.32 1.86
N GLU A 131 17.95 -0.65 0.92
CA GLU A 131 19.28 -1.01 0.44
C GLU A 131 20.33 -0.99 1.57
N GLU A 132 20.28 0.02 2.43
CA GLU A 132 21.20 0.18 3.56
C GLU A 132 21.03 -0.92 4.62
N LYS A 133 19.79 -1.31 4.90
CA LYS A 133 19.46 -2.36 5.87
C LYS A 133 19.37 -3.76 5.24
N LEU A 134 19.49 -3.88 3.92
CA LEU A 134 19.44 -5.17 3.23
C LEU A 134 20.48 -6.17 3.77
N PRO A 135 21.76 -5.78 4.03
CA PRO A 135 22.77 -6.71 4.52
C PRO A 135 22.46 -7.25 5.92
N SER A 136 21.88 -6.42 6.79
CA SER A 136 21.52 -6.80 8.16
C SER A 136 20.23 -7.62 8.24
N LEU A 137 19.39 -7.54 7.20
CA LEU A 137 18.16 -8.32 7.08
C LEU A 137 18.32 -9.62 6.31
N LYS A 138 19.54 -9.92 5.83
CA LYS A 138 19.82 -11.15 5.08
C LYS A 138 19.34 -12.38 5.81
N ASP A 139 19.65 -12.52 7.09
CA ASP A 139 19.29 -13.71 7.87
C ASP A 139 17.77 -13.80 8.09
N GLN A 140 17.12 -12.69 8.47
CA GLN A 140 15.67 -12.63 8.71
C GLN A 140 14.84 -12.83 7.43
N LEU A 141 15.29 -12.29 6.31
CA LEU A 141 14.60 -12.45 5.02
C LEU A 141 14.76 -13.87 4.49
N THR A 142 15.96 -14.45 4.59
CA THR A 142 16.24 -15.81 4.12
C THR A 142 15.53 -16.86 4.98
N GLU A 143 15.32 -16.59 6.26
CA GLU A 143 14.53 -17.44 7.17
C GLU A 143 13.03 -17.45 6.80
N LEU A 144 12.50 -16.32 6.35
CA LEU A 144 11.10 -16.20 5.91
C LEU A 144 10.86 -16.78 4.51
N ASP A 145 11.78 -16.51 3.58
CA ASP A 145 11.77 -17.02 2.21
C ASP A 145 13.22 -17.10 1.66
N PRO A 146 13.69 -18.28 1.23
CA PRO A 146 15.04 -18.44 0.66
C PRO A 146 15.35 -17.51 -0.51
N ARG A 147 14.33 -17.01 -1.22
CA ARG A 147 14.48 -16.11 -2.38
C ARG A 147 14.27 -14.64 -2.03
N ALA A 148 13.76 -14.31 -0.85
CA ALA A 148 13.42 -12.93 -0.47
C ALA A 148 14.59 -11.97 -0.61
N PHE A 149 15.77 -12.34 -0.10
CA PHE A 149 16.95 -11.49 -0.14
C PHE A 149 17.38 -11.19 -1.58
N GLU A 150 17.48 -12.24 -2.41
CA GLU A 150 17.91 -12.11 -3.80
C GLU A 150 16.87 -11.38 -4.66
N GLU A 151 15.59 -11.66 -4.46
CA GLU A 151 14.48 -10.98 -5.15
C GLU A 151 14.40 -9.51 -4.78
N THR A 152 14.63 -9.17 -3.51
CA THR A 152 14.66 -7.78 -3.05
C THR A 152 15.82 -7.02 -3.68
N GLY A 153 17.03 -7.60 -3.68
CA GLY A 153 18.18 -7.01 -4.36
C GLY A 153 17.94 -6.81 -5.86
N LYS A 154 17.42 -7.84 -6.55
CA LYS A 154 17.05 -7.75 -7.97
C LYS A 154 15.96 -6.71 -8.21
N ALA A 155 14.97 -6.60 -7.33
CA ALA A 155 13.92 -5.61 -7.44
C ALA A 155 14.45 -4.18 -7.32
N ILE A 156 15.35 -3.92 -6.37
CA ILE A 156 16.00 -2.61 -6.21
C ILE A 156 16.78 -2.25 -7.48
N THR A 157 17.59 -3.17 -8.02
CA THR A 157 18.33 -2.92 -9.27
C THR A 157 17.39 -2.67 -10.46
N ARG A 158 16.30 -3.45 -10.57
CA ARG A 158 15.29 -3.24 -11.61
C ARG A 158 14.62 -1.87 -11.48
N TRP A 159 14.35 -1.42 -10.27
CA TRP A 159 13.75 -0.12 -10.01
C TRP A 159 14.67 1.03 -10.42
N TYR A 160 15.94 1.01 -9.99
CA TYR A 160 16.91 2.03 -10.40
C TYR A 160 17.11 2.04 -11.93
N LYS A 161 17.16 0.86 -12.55
CA LYS A 161 17.24 0.75 -14.01
C LYS A 161 16.03 1.39 -14.70
N LYS A 162 14.82 1.13 -14.19
CA LYS A 162 13.57 1.72 -14.71
C LYS A 162 13.53 3.25 -14.51
N GLN A 163 13.99 3.75 -13.37
CA GLN A 163 14.11 5.19 -13.09
C GLN A 163 15.10 5.89 -14.04
N ASN A 164 16.28 5.32 -14.24
CA ASN A 164 17.27 5.90 -15.17
C ASN A 164 16.79 5.85 -16.62
N MET A 165 16.15 4.75 -17.05
CA MET A 165 15.60 4.64 -18.41
C MET A 165 14.49 5.67 -18.66
N ALA A 166 13.55 5.82 -17.71
CA ALA A 166 12.49 6.82 -17.83
C ALA A 166 13.04 8.26 -17.89
N ARG A 167 14.13 8.52 -17.17
CA ARG A 167 14.81 9.82 -17.21
C ARG A 167 15.54 10.07 -18.53
N GLU A 168 16.27 9.08 -19.04
CA GLU A 168 16.92 9.16 -20.36
C GLU A 168 15.92 9.32 -21.51
N GLU A 169 14.80 8.60 -21.46
CA GLU A 169 13.73 8.72 -22.46
C GLU A 169 13.06 10.10 -22.41
N ALA A 170 12.81 10.62 -21.21
CA ALA A 170 12.28 11.97 -21.02
C ALA A 170 13.27 13.05 -21.52
N GLU A 171 14.57 12.89 -21.25
CA GLU A 171 15.62 13.79 -21.75
C GLU A 171 15.72 13.74 -23.29
N LYS A 172 15.71 12.53 -23.89
CA LYS A 172 15.70 12.36 -25.36
C LYS A 172 14.45 12.94 -26.01
N MET A 173 13.29 12.76 -25.38
CA MET A 173 12.03 13.30 -25.87
C MET A 173 11.96 14.82 -25.72
N ALA A 174 12.51 15.37 -24.62
CA ALA A 174 12.63 16.82 -24.44
C ALA A 174 13.57 17.45 -25.47
N HIS A 175 14.71 16.81 -25.78
CA HIS A 175 15.62 17.26 -26.82
C HIS A 175 14.97 17.20 -28.21
N TYR A 176 14.27 16.11 -28.52
CA TYR A 176 13.53 15.96 -29.78
C TYR A 176 12.44 17.02 -29.97
N LEU A 177 11.70 17.34 -28.90
CA LEU A 177 10.69 18.41 -28.93
C LEU A 177 11.31 19.80 -29.04
N ALA A 178 12.48 20.02 -28.44
CA ALA A 178 13.23 21.27 -28.56
C ALA A 178 13.78 21.50 -29.97
N ASP A 179 14.35 20.46 -30.60
CA ASP A 179 14.83 20.53 -31.99
C ASP A 179 13.67 20.78 -32.96
N ARG A 180 12.55 20.07 -32.77
CA ARG A 180 11.35 20.24 -33.63
C ARG A 180 10.67 21.59 -33.45
N ALA A 181 10.78 22.21 -32.28
CA ALA A 181 10.31 23.58 -32.04
C ALA A 181 11.26 24.64 -32.64
N ALA A 182 12.55 24.32 -32.78
CA ALA A 182 13.53 25.20 -33.42
C ALA A 182 13.43 25.18 -34.96
N GLU A 183 13.04 24.04 -35.57
CA GLU A 183 12.84 23.90 -37.02
C GLU A 183 11.53 24.54 -37.54
N SER A 184 10.63 24.95 -36.65
CA SER A 184 9.34 25.60 -37.01
C SER A 184 9.38 27.14 -36.94
N LYS A 185 10.57 27.75 -36.89
CA LYS A 185 10.79 29.21 -36.89
C LYS A 185 11.61 29.63 -38.11
#